data_AF-A0A919M062-F1
#
_entry.id   AF-A0A919M062-F1
#
_cell.length_a   1.000
_cell.length_b   1.000
_cell.length_c   1.000
_cell.angle_alpha   90.00
_cell.angle_beta   90.00
_cell.angle_gamma   90.00
#
_symmetry.space_group_name_H-M   'P 1'
#
loop_
_entity.id
_entity.type
_entity.pdbx_description
1 polymer ?
#
loop_
_entity_poly.entity_id
_entity_poly.type
_entity_poly.pdbx_seq_one_letter_code
_entity_poly.pdbx_strand_id
1 'polypeptide(L)' 'MNIELKKLAVFGIIMAVFTSAYVAFLGTGMKQGFFTDSFIVNWLLAIPKAYIVVLPFILITGPMVRRLVDRIFGDHK' A
#
# COMPACT_ATOMS: atom_id res chain seq x y z
N MET A 1 6.26 9.52 -22.97
CA MET A 1 6.11 8.59 -21.82
C MET A 1 5.43 7.32 -22.31
N ASN A 2 6.08 6.16 -22.16
CA ASN A 2 5.56 4.87 -22.61
C ASN A 2 4.19 4.59 -21.93
N ILE A 3 3.19 4.11 -22.69
CA ILE A 3 1.86 3.77 -22.19
C ILE A 3 1.94 2.74 -21.06
N GLU A 4 2.89 1.81 -21.13
CA GLU A 4 3.11 0.81 -20.08
C GLU A 4 3.56 1.44 -18.75
N LEU A 5 4.38 2.50 -18.80
CA LEU A 5 4.75 3.24 -17.59
C LEU A 5 3.56 3.98 -16.97
N LYS A 6 2.65 4.52 -17.80
CA LYS A 6 1.41 5.16 -17.32
C LYS A 6 0.52 4.13 -16.61
N LYS A 7 0.30 2.96 -17.22
CA LYS A 7 -0.50 1.88 -16.63
C LYS A 7 0.07 1.43 -15.29
N LEU A 8 1.39 1.21 -15.22
CA LEU A 8 2.06 0.78 -13.99
C LEU A 8 1.96 1.84 -12.88
N ALA A 9 2.12 3.12 -13.22
CA ALA A 9 1.97 4.22 -12.27
C ALA A 9 0.54 4.31 -11.72
N VAL A 10 -0.46 4.26 -12.60
CA VAL A 10 -1.88 4.28 -12.20
C VAL A 10 -2.22 3.06 -11.34
N PHE A 11 -1.75 1.87 -11.73
CA PHE A 11 -1.90 0.65 -10.94
C PHE A 11 -1.31 0.81 -9.53
N GLY A 12 -0.08 1.30 -9.43
CA GLY A 12 0.58 1.54 -8.14
C GLY A 12 -0.17 2.52 -7.24
N ILE A 13 -0.71 3.60 -7.81
CA ILE A 13 -1.52 4.59 -7.09
C ILE A 13 -2.81 3.95 -6.56
N ILE A 14 -3.55 3.22 -7.41
CA ILE A 14 -4.80 2.56 -7.02
C ILE A 14 -4.53 1.54 -5.92
N MET A 15 -3.51 0.69 -6.08
CA MET A 15 -3.12 -0.29 -5.08
C MET A 15 -2.75 0.38 -3.76
N ALA A 16 -1.98 1.47 -3.78
CA ALA A 16 -1.62 2.20 -2.57
C ALA A 16 -2.86 2.75 -1.84
N VAL A 17 -3.89 3.23 -2.56
CA VAL A 17 -5.15 3.66 -1.95
C VAL A 17 -5.86 2.50 -1.25
N PHE A 18 -6.04 1.37 -1.94
CA PHE A 18 -6.72 0.20 -1.38
C PHE A 18 -5.97 -0.40 -0.18
N THR A 19 -4.65 -0.56 -0.29
CA THR A 19 -3.82 -1.05 0.82
C THR A 19 -3.90 -0.09 2.02
N SER A 20 -3.89 1.21 1.78
CA SER A 20 -4.02 2.20 2.86
C SER A 20 -5.37 2.16 3.54
N ALA A 21 -6.46 2.03 2.78
CA ALA A 21 -7.80 1.86 3.32
C ALA A 21 -7.90 0.58 4.18
N TYR A 22 -7.33 -0.53 3.71
CA TYR A 22 -7.32 -1.81 4.43
C TYR A 22 -6.46 -1.76 5.71
N VAL A 23 -5.24 -1.24 5.64
CA VAL A 23 -4.35 -1.12 6.81
C VAL A 23 -4.94 -0.13 7.82
N ALA A 24 -5.52 0.98 7.37
CA ALA A 24 -6.23 1.91 8.24
C ALA A 24 -7.46 1.26 8.89
N PHE A 25 -8.19 0.41 8.17
CA PHE A 25 -9.35 -0.32 8.70
C PHE A 25 -8.94 -1.25 9.84
N LEU A 26 -7.92 -2.09 9.61
CA LEU A 26 -7.38 -2.99 10.62
C LEU A 26 -6.82 -2.20 11.82
N GLY A 27 -6.01 -1.17 11.56
CA GLY A 27 -5.41 -0.36 12.61
C GLY A 27 -6.43 0.40 13.46
N THR A 28 -7.52 0.88 12.84
CA THR A 28 -8.62 1.52 13.57
C THR A 28 -9.38 0.48 14.39
N GLY A 29 -9.72 -0.67 13.80
CA GLY A 29 -10.46 -1.74 14.49
C GLY A 29 -9.71 -2.33 15.67
N MET A 30 -8.40 -2.49 15.54
CA MET A 30 -7.55 -2.95 16.64
C MET A 30 -7.45 -1.93 17.79
N LYS A 31 -7.55 -0.62 17.50
CA LYS A 31 -7.39 0.43 18.53
C LYS A 31 -8.66 0.71 19.32
N GLN A 32 -9.82 0.70 18.67
CA GLN A 32 -11.09 1.13 19.28
C GLN A 32 -12.22 0.09 19.16
N GLY A 33 -11.94 -1.08 18.60
CA GLY A 33 -12.96 -2.07 18.22
C GLY A 33 -13.58 -1.78 16.85
N PHE A 34 -14.02 -2.83 16.17
CA PHE A 34 -14.71 -2.71 14.88
C PHE A 34 -16.16 -2.22 15.08
N PHE A 35 -16.64 -1.40 14.16
CA PHE A 35 -18.05 -0.94 14.09
C PHE A 35 -18.58 -0.16 15.31
N THR A 36 -17.71 0.53 16.05
CA THR A 36 -18.11 1.53 17.04
C THR A 36 -18.66 2.80 16.37
N ASP A 37 -19.42 3.62 17.08
CA ASP A 37 -20.08 4.81 16.51
C ASP A 37 -19.11 5.78 15.82
N SER A 38 -17.87 5.87 16.32
CA SER A 38 -16.80 6.70 15.75
C SER A 38 -15.90 5.97 14.75
N PHE A 39 -16.12 4.67 14.51
CA PHE A 39 -15.24 3.83 13.70
C PHE A 39 -15.11 4.33 12.27
N ILE A 40 -16.23 4.59 11.60
CA ILE A 40 -16.22 4.99 10.19
C ILE A 40 -15.49 6.31 10.03
N VAL A 41 -15.74 7.27 10.92
CA VAL A 41 -15.09 8.59 10.90
C VAL A 41 -13.58 8.47 11.15
N ASN A 42 -13.18 7.75 12.18
CA ASN A 42 -11.77 7.56 12.53
C ASN A 42 -11.01 6.78 11.47
N TRP A 43 -11.66 5.78 10.86
CA TRP A 43 -11.13 5.02 9.74
C TRP A 43 -10.88 5.92 8.53
N LEU A 44 -11.88 6.71 8.12
CA LEU A 44 -11.77 7.59 6.96
C LEU A 44 -10.66 8.65 7.15
N LEU A 45 -10.52 9.19 8.37
CA LEU A 45 -9.45 10.13 8.73
C LEU A 45 -8.06 9.46 8.78
N ALA A 46 -8.00 8.15 8.96
CA ALA A 46 -6.75 7.39 8.98
C ALA A 46 -6.26 6.99 7.57
N ILE A 47 -7.16 6.86 6.57
CA ILE A 47 -6.79 6.51 5.19
C ILE A 47 -5.70 7.43 4.60
N PRO A 48 -5.84 8.78 4.61
CA PRO A 48 -4.82 9.65 4.01
C PRO A 48 -3.48 9.58 4.76
N LYS A 49 -3.52 9.39 6.09
CA LYS A 49 -2.30 9.20 6.90
C LYS A 49 -1.59 7.90 6.51
N ALA A 50 -2.34 6.81 6.36
CA ALA A 50 -1.80 5.53 5.91
C ALA A 50 -1.24 5.65 4.48
N TYR A 51 -1.93 6.35 3.58
CA TYR A 51 -1.50 6.54 2.19
C TYR A 51 -0.16 7.26 2.06
N ILE A 52 0.03 8.34 2.81
CA ILE A 52 1.30 9.09 2.82
C ILE A 52 2.48 8.22 3.29
N VAL A 53 2.22 7.24 4.15
CA VAL A 53 3.25 6.32 4.67
C VAL A 53 3.48 5.13 3.72
N VAL A 54 2.40 4.55 3.18
CA VAL A 54 2.45 3.35 2.34
C VAL A 54 3.02 3.65 0.96
N LEU A 55 2.67 4.79 0.35
CA LEU A 55 3.14 5.14 -0.99
C LEU A 55 4.68 5.19 -1.10
N PRO A 56 5.44 5.94 -0.28
CA PRO A 56 6.90 5.94 -0.34
C PRO A 56 7.49 4.58 0.04
N PHE A 57 6.86 3.84 0.95
CA PHE A 57 7.29 2.50 1.31
C PHE A 57 7.26 1.58 0.08
N ILE A 58 6.15 1.52 -0.66
CA ILE A 58 6.01 0.71 -1.88
C ILE A 58 7.02 1.12 -2.95
N LEU A 59 7.27 2.42 -3.13
CA LEU A 59 8.23 2.92 -4.12
C LEU A 59 9.66 2.48 -3.79
N ILE A 60 10.02 2.38 -2.51
CA ILE A 60 11.34 1.92 -2.06
C ILE A 60 11.41 0.39 -2.09
N THR A 61 10.40 -0.30 -1.57
CA THR A 61 10.42 -1.76 -1.44
C THR A 61 10.21 -2.47 -2.76
N GLY A 62 9.47 -1.89 -3.71
CA GLY A 62 9.26 -2.46 -5.05
C GLY A 62 10.55 -2.90 -5.74
N PRO A 63 11.54 -2.00 -5.95
CA PRO A 63 12.82 -2.39 -6.54
C PRO A 63 13.65 -3.30 -5.64
N MET A 64 13.55 -3.17 -4.31
CA MET A 64 14.28 -4.05 -3.37
C MET A 64 13.78 -5.49 -3.45
N VAL A 65 12.47 -5.69 -3.45
CA VAL A 65 11.83 -7.00 -3.59
C VAL A 65 12.16 -7.59 -4.96
N ARG A 66 12.13 -6.78 -6.04
CA ARG A 66 12.53 -7.26 -7.36
C ARG A 66 13.96 -7.79 -7.37
N ARG A 67 14.91 -7.03 -6.80
CA ARG A 67 16.31 -7.47 -6.66
C ARG A 67 16.45 -8.73 -5.80
N LEU A 68 15.63 -8.86 -4.75
CA LEU A 68 15.65 -10.03 -3.88
C LEU A 68 15.16 -11.28 -4.64
N VAL A 69 14.05 -11.17 -5.36
CA VAL A 69 13.50 -12.24 -6.21
C VAL A 69 14.51 -12.60 -7.30
N ASP A 70 15.11 -11.62 -7.97
CA ASP A 70 16.17 -11.84 -8.96
C ASP A 70 17.39 -12.55 -8.35
N ARG A 71 17.73 -12.32 -7.09
CA ARG A 71 18.82 -13.07 -6.41
C ARG A 71 18.43 -14.51 -6.06
N ILE A 72 17.17 -14.74 -5.70
CA ILE A 72 16.69 -16.07 -5.31
C ILE A 72 16.54 -16.98 -6.55
N PHE A 73 16.06 -16.42 -7.66
CA PHE A 73 15.73 -17.19 -8.87
C PHE A 73 16.65 -16.91 -10.06
N GLY A 74 17.47 -15.87 -10.03
CA GLY A 74 18.33 -15.45 -11.14
C GLY A 74 19.71 -16.09 -11.17
N ASP A 75 19.92 -17.20 -10.45
CA ASP A 75 21.15 -17.99 -10.50
C ASP A 75 20.94 -19.42 -11.03
N HIS A 76 20.14 -19.57 -12.08
CA HIS A 76 20.17 -20.75 -12.94
C HIS A 76 20.48 -20.29 -14.37
N LYS A 77 21.78 -20.05 -14.63
CA LYS A 77 22.34 -20.19 -15.97
C LYS A 77 22.43 -21.65 -16.36
#